data_AF-A0A8C1S0T7-F1
#
_entry.id   AF-A0A8C1S0T7-F1
#
_cell.length_a   1.000
_cell.length_b   1.000
_cell.length_c   1.000
_cell.angle_alpha   90.00
_cell.angle_beta   90.00
_cell.angle_gamma   90.00
#
_symmetry.space_group_name_H-M   'P 1'
#
loop_
_entity.id
_entity.type
_entity.pdbx_description
1 polymer ?
#
loop_
_entity_poly.entity_id
_entity_poly.type
_entity_poly.pdbx_seq_one_letter_code
_entity_poly.pdbx_strand_id
1 'polypeptide(L)'
;MEMPLKQLKEGLETLGVLNAIKEHSSIMEELFCGGPPTLSAASLLDLFTIYYSPRGTNRRALEEVAVGHWRDWIIEVEDGDAAVEVDGGDTIKVTLENVLVFASGASAVPVFGFKENPNITFLHENINGNRRMFPEANTCTITLKLPIGQEYEEFCHFMTSGVIQSPTFGVA
;
A
#
# COMPACT_ATOMS: atom_id res chain seq x y z
N MET A 1 -3.43 -41.52 9.20
CA MET A 1 -3.51 -40.18 8.58
C MET A 1 -4.83 -39.45 8.87
N GLU A 2 -5.83 -40.05 9.53
CA GLU A 2 -7.15 -39.39 9.77
C GLU A 2 -7.20 -38.39 10.93
N MET A 3 -6.34 -38.51 11.95
CA MET A 3 -6.40 -37.64 13.14
C MET A 3 -6.20 -36.14 12.83
N PRO A 4 -5.22 -35.71 12.03
CA PRO A 4 -5.00 -34.28 11.78
C PRO A 4 -6.17 -33.61 11.08
N LEU A 5 -6.77 -34.29 10.09
CA LEU A 5 -7.93 -33.75 9.37
C LEU A 5 -9.17 -33.69 10.28
N LYS A 6 -9.37 -34.70 11.12
CA LYS A 6 -10.48 -34.70 12.08
C LYS A 6 -10.34 -33.55 13.08
N GLN A 7 -9.15 -33.36 13.65
CA GLN A 7 -8.86 -32.28 14.58
C GLN A 7 -9.02 -30.91 13.93
N LEU A 8 -8.58 -30.74 12.68
CA LEU A 8 -8.77 -29.50 11.93
C LEU A 8 -10.27 -29.20 11.71
N LYS A 9 -11.08 -30.21 11.36
CA LYS A 9 -12.53 -30.06 11.21
C LYS A 9 -13.19 -29.64 12.52
N GLU A 10 -12.87 -30.31 13.63
CA GLU A 10 -13.40 -29.96 14.95
C GLU A 10 -13.01 -28.53 15.36
N GLY A 11 -11.77 -28.11 15.08
CA GLY A 11 -11.31 -26.74 15.30
C GLY A 11 -12.09 -25.71 14.48
N LEU A 12 -12.26 -25.94 13.17
CA LEU A 12 -13.02 -25.05 12.29
C LEU A 12 -14.51 -24.98 12.66
N GLU A 13 -15.07 -26.06 13.20
CA GLU A 13 -16.46 -26.11 13.64
C GLU A 13 -16.71 -25.28 14.90
N THR A 14 -15.70 -25.08 15.75
CA THR A 14 -15.83 -24.37 17.04
C THR A 14 -16.35 -22.93 16.89
N LEU A 15 -16.02 -22.24 15.79
CA LEU A 15 -16.51 -20.90 15.46
C LEU A 15 -17.44 -20.90 14.23
N GLY A 16 -17.96 -22.05 13.83
CA GLY A 16 -18.87 -22.18 12.69
C GLY A 16 -18.22 -22.07 11.30
N VAL A 17 -16.89 -21.94 11.21
CA VAL A 17 -16.17 -21.84 9.93
C VAL A 17 -16.40 -23.09 9.07
N LEU A 18 -16.40 -24.28 9.68
CA LEU A 18 -16.68 -25.53 8.95
C LEU A 18 -18.08 -25.54 8.33
N ASN A 19 -19.08 -24.97 9.01
CA ASN A 19 -20.45 -24.89 8.49
C ASN A 19 -20.50 -23.89 7.33
N ALA A 20 -19.88 -22.72 7.49
CA ALA A 20 -19.79 -21.72 6.43
C ALA A 20 -19.04 -22.23 5.18
N ILE A 21 -17.99 -23.06 5.34
CA ILE A 21 -17.32 -23.76 4.22
C ILE A 21 -18.29 -24.68 3.46
N LYS A 22 -19.14 -25.43 4.18
CA LYS A 22 -20.10 -26.34 3.54
C LYS A 22 -21.26 -25.60 2.87
N GLU A 23 -21.75 -24.53 3.48
CA GLU A 23 -22.91 -23.75 3.01
C GLU A 23 -22.55 -22.76 1.90
N HIS A 24 -21.32 -22.24 1.90
CA HIS A 24 -20.84 -21.20 0.97
C HIS A 24 -19.53 -21.63 0.30
N SER A 25 -19.50 -22.84 -0.25
CA SER A 25 -18.28 -23.47 -0.75
C SER A 25 -17.54 -22.65 -1.81
N SER A 26 -18.25 -21.96 -2.72
CA SER A 26 -17.62 -21.15 -3.78
C SER A 26 -16.85 -19.95 -3.21
N ILE A 27 -17.43 -19.23 -2.26
CA ILE A 27 -16.81 -18.06 -1.62
C ILE A 27 -15.64 -18.49 -0.74
N MET A 28 -15.80 -19.61 -0.03
CA MET A 28 -14.78 -20.15 0.86
C MET A 28 -13.60 -20.76 0.08
N GLU A 29 -13.87 -21.36 -1.08
CA GLU A 29 -12.80 -21.82 -1.98
C GLU A 29 -11.92 -20.67 -2.44
N GLU A 30 -12.50 -19.54 -2.83
CA GLU A 30 -11.70 -18.34 -3.18
C GLU A 30 -10.87 -17.84 -2.00
N LEU A 31 -11.46 -17.79 -0.79
CA LEU A 31 -10.78 -17.33 0.43
C LEU A 31 -9.62 -18.24 0.86
N PHE A 32 -9.80 -19.56 0.80
CA PHE A 32 -8.82 -20.54 1.32
C PHE A 32 -7.86 -21.07 0.25
N CYS A 33 -8.29 -21.09 -1.02
CA CYS A 33 -7.55 -21.72 -2.12
C CYS A 33 -7.25 -20.77 -3.28
N GLY A 34 -7.97 -19.65 -3.43
CA GLY A 34 -7.79 -18.70 -4.54
C GLY A 34 -6.50 -17.90 -4.46
N GLY A 35 -5.96 -17.71 -3.25
CA GLY A 35 -4.79 -16.87 -3.01
C GLY A 35 -5.09 -15.38 -3.18
N PRO A 36 -4.18 -14.50 -2.77
CA PRO A 36 -4.34 -13.06 -3.00
C PRO A 36 -4.27 -12.76 -4.51
N PRO A 37 -5.12 -11.86 -5.03
CA PRO A 37 -5.00 -11.39 -6.40
C PRO A 37 -3.60 -10.83 -6.66
N THR A 38 -3.07 -11.05 -7.88
CA THR A 38 -1.82 -10.41 -8.29
C THR A 38 -1.99 -8.90 -8.29
N LEU A 39 -1.13 -8.20 -7.56
CA LEU A 39 -1.14 -6.75 -7.50
C LEU A 39 -0.50 -6.20 -8.77
N SER A 40 -1.22 -5.31 -9.45
CA SER A 40 -0.74 -4.53 -10.59
C SER A 40 -0.76 -3.04 -10.28
N ALA A 41 0.00 -2.23 -11.04
CA ALA A 41 -0.02 -0.78 -10.95
C ALA A 41 -1.45 -0.25 -11.05
N ALA A 42 -2.21 -0.71 -12.05
CA ALA A 42 -3.60 -0.32 -12.23
C ALA A 42 -4.46 -0.63 -11.00
N SER A 43 -4.38 -1.85 -10.47
CA SER A 43 -5.16 -2.24 -9.29
C SER A 43 -4.77 -1.47 -8.03
N LEU A 44 -3.48 -1.14 -7.87
CA LEU A 44 -3.00 -0.35 -6.74
C LEU A 44 -3.40 1.12 -6.87
N LEU A 45 -3.41 1.69 -8.07
CA LEU A 45 -3.88 3.06 -8.31
C LEU A 45 -5.39 3.18 -8.06
N ASP A 46 -6.18 2.20 -8.51
CA ASP A 46 -7.63 2.16 -8.31
C ASP A 46 -8.01 1.94 -6.84
N LEU A 47 -7.10 1.39 -6.03
CA LEU A 47 -7.32 1.16 -4.61
C LEU A 47 -7.54 2.47 -3.82
N PHE A 48 -6.89 3.56 -4.22
CA PHE A 48 -6.85 4.80 -3.44
C PHE A 48 -7.81 5.87 -3.96
N THR A 49 -8.68 6.36 -3.08
CA THR A 49 -9.44 7.59 -3.33
C THR A 49 -8.57 8.81 -3.01
N ILE A 50 -8.49 9.77 -3.93
CA ILE A 50 -7.66 10.97 -3.75
C ILE A 50 -8.49 12.15 -3.23
N TYR A 51 -8.11 12.69 -2.07
CA TYR A 51 -8.76 13.86 -1.46
C TYR A 51 -8.00 15.14 -1.73
N TYR A 52 -8.44 15.86 -2.75
CA TYR A 52 -7.84 17.13 -3.14
C TYR A 52 -8.44 18.34 -2.42
N SER A 53 -7.67 19.41 -2.37
CA SER A 53 -8.11 20.77 -2.09
C SER A 53 -9.09 21.29 -3.16
N PRO A 54 -9.86 22.36 -2.86
CA PRO A 54 -10.76 22.98 -3.83
C PRO A 54 -10.06 23.40 -5.13
N ARG A 55 -10.78 23.25 -6.24
CA ARG A 55 -10.29 23.66 -7.57
C ARG A 55 -9.95 25.15 -7.62
N GLY A 56 -8.92 25.49 -8.40
CA GLY A 56 -8.45 26.86 -8.58
C GLY A 56 -7.52 27.39 -7.48
N THR A 57 -7.17 26.56 -6.50
CA THR A 57 -6.18 26.91 -5.47
C THR A 57 -4.76 26.50 -5.88
N ASN A 58 -3.75 27.22 -5.39
CA ASN A 58 -2.35 26.80 -5.55
C ASN A 58 -2.10 25.40 -4.95
N ARG A 59 -2.82 25.06 -3.87
CA ARG A 59 -2.77 23.72 -3.29
C ARG A 59 -3.20 22.66 -4.30
N ARG A 60 -4.36 22.85 -4.94
CA ARG A 60 -4.85 21.92 -5.97
C ARG A 60 -3.85 21.69 -7.10
N ALA A 61 -3.19 22.74 -7.57
CA ALA A 61 -2.20 22.61 -8.64
C ALA A 61 -1.01 21.73 -8.23
N LEU A 62 -0.47 21.94 -7.02
CA LEU A 62 0.62 21.12 -6.48
C LEU A 62 0.20 19.67 -6.25
N GLU A 63 -1.03 19.45 -5.79
CA GLU A 63 -1.60 18.12 -5.57
C GLU A 63 -1.77 17.35 -6.89
N GLU A 64 -2.20 18.01 -7.96
CA GLU A 64 -2.34 17.38 -9.28
C GLU A 64 -0.98 16.94 -9.84
N VAL A 65 0.06 17.76 -9.66
CA VAL A 65 1.44 17.39 -10.02
C VAL A 65 1.91 16.18 -9.22
N ALA A 66 1.76 16.20 -7.89
CA ALA A 66 2.15 15.08 -7.03
C ALA A 66 1.41 13.79 -7.37
N VAL A 67 0.13 13.86 -7.76
CA VAL A 67 -0.63 12.69 -8.22
C VAL A 67 -0.14 12.19 -9.58
N GLY A 68 0.27 13.08 -10.49
CA GLY A 68 0.93 12.69 -11.73
C GLY A 68 2.18 11.87 -11.44
N HIS A 69 3.08 12.42 -10.62
CA HIS A 69 4.30 11.72 -10.22
C HIS A 69 4.04 10.40 -9.51
N TRP A 70 3.03 10.34 -8.62
CA TRP A 70 2.62 9.10 -7.98
C TRP A 70 2.21 8.02 -8.99
N ARG A 71 1.43 8.38 -10.02
CA ARG A 71 0.99 7.42 -11.04
C ARG A 71 2.14 6.90 -11.87
N ASP A 72 3.00 7.80 -12.33
CA ASP A 72 4.17 7.44 -13.14
C ASP A 72 5.14 6.56 -12.35
N TRP A 73 5.40 6.93 -11.08
CA TRP A 73 6.26 6.14 -10.19
C TRP A 73 5.69 4.74 -9.91
N ILE A 74 4.38 4.58 -9.73
CA ILE A 74 3.77 3.25 -9.54
C ILE A 74 3.92 2.36 -10.77
N ILE A 75 3.91 2.92 -11.97
CA ILE A 75 4.19 2.19 -13.20
C ILE A 75 5.66 1.75 -13.22
N GLU A 76 6.60 2.64 -12.87
CA GLU A 76 8.04 2.28 -12.75
C GLU A 76 8.30 1.20 -11.68
N VAL A 77 7.53 1.18 -10.59
CA VAL A 77 7.58 0.13 -9.57
C VAL A 77 7.13 -1.22 -10.15
N GLU A 78 6.07 -1.25 -10.95
CA GLU A 78 5.60 -2.47 -11.62
C GLU A 78 6.62 -2.97 -12.66
N ASP A 79 7.20 -2.06 -13.45
CA ASP A 79 8.23 -2.38 -14.44
C ASP A 79 9.58 -2.80 -13.80
N GLY A 80 9.74 -2.53 -12.50
CA GLY A 80 10.92 -2.90 -11.72
C GLY A 80 12.10 -1.93 -11.89
N ASP A 81 11.82 -0.70 -12.30
CA ASP A 81 12.78 0.38 -12.52
C ASP A 81 12.91 1.31 -11.30
N ALA A 82 11.93 1.31 -10.40
CA ALA A 82 12.00 2.07 -9.15
C ALA A 82 12.96 1.41 -8.15
N ALA A 83 14.15 2.00 -7.98
CA ALA A 83 15.17 1.51 -7.07
C ALA A 83 15.94 2.63 -6.36
N VAL A 84 16.52 2.31 -5.20
CA VAL A 84 17.44 3.20 -4.47
C VAL A 84 18.71 2.44 -4.12
N GLU A 85 19.84 3.12 -4.29
CA GLU A 85 21.12 2.68 -3.77
C GLU A 85 21.15 2.83 -2.25
N VAL A 86 21.54 1.77 -1.55
CA VAL A 86 21.77 1.79 -0.11
C VAL A 86 23.26 1.78 0.21
N ASP A 87 23.59 2.16 1.45
CA ASP A 87 24.96 2.13 1.96
C ASP A 87 25.59 0.75 1.71
N GLY A 88 26.70 0.74 0.97
CA GLY A 88 27.35 -0.49 0.52
C GLY A 88 27.30 -0.72 -1.00
N GLY A 89 26.56 0.11 -1.74
CA GLY A 89 26.48 0.06 -3.20
C GLY A 89 25.45 -0.95 -3.73
N ASP A 90 24.70 -1.59 -2.84
CA ASP A 90 23.58 -2.45 -3.22
C ASP A 90 22.39 -1.60 -3.68
N THR A 91 21.66 -2.09 -4.67
CA THR A 91 20.44 -1.45 -5.17
C THR A 91 19.23 -2.24 -4.70
N ILE A 92 18.33 -1.60 -3.94
CA ILE A 92 17.08 -2.20 -3.50
C ILE A 92 15.97 -1.69 -4.42
N LYS A 93 15.31 -2.64 -5.10
CA LYS A 93 14.11 -2.37 -5.90
C LYS A 93 12.88 -2.35 -5.00
N VAL A 94 11.96 -1.42 -5.27
CA VAL A 94 10.63 -1.39 -4.66
C VAL A 94 9.71 -2.28 -5.45
N THR A 95 8.84 -3.01 -4.76
CA THR A 95 7.73 -3.73 -5.37
C THR A 95 6.40 -3.09 -4.99
N LEU A 96 5.33 -3.39 -5.75
CA LEU A 96 3.98 -2.94 -5.43
C LEU A 96 3.54 -3.41 -4.04
N GLU A 97 3.97 -4.61 -3.62
CA GLU A 97 3.72 -5.13 -2.27
C GLU A 97 4.40 -4.29 -1.20
N ASN A 98 5.61 -3.77 -1.43
CA ASN A 98 6.25 -2.85 -0.48
C ASN A 98 5.42 -1.58 -0.31
N VAL A 99 4.87 -1.05 -1.40
CA VAL A 99 3.99 0.14 -1.35
C VAL A 99 2.70 -0.18 -0.60
N LEU A 100 2.09 -1.33 -0.85
CA LEU A 100 0.87 -1.76 -0.16
C LEU A 100 1.12 -1.93 1.34
N VAL A 101 2.22 -2.59 1.73
CA VAL A 101 2.62 -2.75 3.13
C VAL A 101 2.87 -1.40 3.78
N PHE A 102 3.57 -0.49 3.09
CA PHE A 102 3.81 0.86 3.59
C PHE A 102 2.50 1.60 3.91
N ALA A 103 1.55 1.58 2.98
CA ALA A 103 0.30 2.34 3.11
C ALA A 103 -0.71 1.69 4.08
N SER A 104 -0.79 0.36 4.13
CA SER A 104 -1.87 -0.38 4.80
C SER A 104 -1.40 -1.28 5.94
N GLY A 105 -0.11 -1.61 6.02
CA GLY A 105 0.41 -2.65 6.90
C GLY A 105 0.09 -4.09 6.46
N ALA A 106 -0.63 -4.29 5.35
CA ALA A 106 -0.98 -5.59 4.81
C ALA A 106 -0.11 -5.96 3.61
N SER A 107 0.26 -7.24 3.50
CA SER A 107 1.05 -7.78 2.38
C SER A 107 0.21 -8.14 1.14
N ALA A 108 -1.12 -8.09 1.25
CA ALA A 108 -2.04 -8.31 0.15
C ALA A 108 -3.37 -7.59 0.41
N VAL A 109 -4.09 -7.25 -0.66
CA VAL A 109 -5.47 -6.76 -0.57
C VAL A 109 -6.35 -7.93 -0.13
N PRO A 110 -7.18 -7.80 0.93
CA PRO A 110 -8.10 -8.87 1.32
C PRO A 110 -9.07 -9.19 0.18
N VAL A 111 -9.55 -10.44 0.09
CA VAL A 111 -10.48 -10.88 -0.97
C VAL A 111 -11.73 -10.00 -1.07
N PHE A 112 -12.21 -9.49 0.07
CA PHE A 112 -13.37 -8.59 0.14
C PHE A 112 -12.98 -7.10 0.23
N GLY A 113 -11.72 -6.77 -0.06
CA GLY A 113 -11.17 -5.43 0.12
C GLY A 113 -10.91 -5.06 1.57
N PHE A 114 -10.42 -3.84 1.77
CA PHE A 114 -10.21 -3.29 3.11
C PHE A 114 -11.52 -2.80 3.72
N LYS A 115 -11.62 -2.90 5.06
CA LYS A 115 -12.75 -2.33 5.80
C LYS A 115 -12.75 -0.80 5.75
N GLU A 116 -11.57 -0.20 5.86
CA GLU A 116 -11.36 1.23 5.71
C GLU A 116 -11.09 1.55 4.24
N ASN A 117 -11.55 2.71 3.78
CA ASN A 117 -11.33 3.14 2.39
C ASN A 117 -9.91 3.70 2.23
N PRO A 118 -9.02 3.03 1.46
CA PRO A 118 -7.68 3.55 1.23
C PRO A 118 -7.74 4.90 0.53
N ASN A 119 -6.92 5.84 0.99
CA ASN A 119 -6.96 7.19 0.47
C ASN A 119 -5.62 7.90 0.43
N ILE A 120 -5.55 8.88 -0.46
CA ILE A 120 -4.40 9.77 -0.63
C ILE A 120 -4.76 11.18 -0.18
N THR A 121 -3.87 11.76 0.63
CA THR A 121 -3.86 13.17 1.02
C THR A 121 -2.45 13.75 0.81
N PHE A 122 -2.22 15.01 1.21
CA PHE A 122 -1.04 15.77 0.80
C PHE A 122 -0.35 16.49 1.95
N LEU A 123 0.98 16.49 1.94
CA LEU A 123 1.84 17.08 2.95
C LEU A 123 2.07 18.59 2.71
N HIS A 124 1.02 19.40 2.95
CA HIS A 124 1.09 20.87 2.78
C HIS A 124 1.87 21.61 3.86
N GLU A 125 2.00 21.00 5.04
CA GLU A 125 2.59 21.65 6.20
C GLU A 125 4.11 21.44 6.24
N ASN A 126 4.85 22.50 6.56
CA ASN A 126 6.29 22.43 6.80
C ASN A 126 6.57 22.11 8.28
N ILE A 127 7.65 21.36 8.55
CA ILE A 127 8.13 21.08 9.90
C ILE A 127 9.39 21.91 10.13
N ASN A 128 9.37 22.79 11.13
CA ASN A 128 10.49 23.69 11.45
C ASN A 128 10.96 24.54 10.24
N GLY A 129 10.02 24.94 9.38
CA GLY A 129 10.32 25.69 8.15
C GLY A 129 10.78 24.83 6.97
N ASN A 130 11.05 23.54 7.18
CA ASN A 130 11.47 22.62 6.13
C ASN A 130 10.27 21.90 5.53
N ARG A 131 10.32 21.72 4.21
CA ARG A 131 9.35 20.94 3.46
C ARG A 131 9.47 19.46 3.82
N ARG A 132 8.33 18.77 3.84
CA ARG A 132 8.25 17.32 4.08
C ARG A 132 8.51 16.58 2.76
N MET A 133 9.69 15.97 2.67
CA MET A 133 10.18 15.36 1.42
C MET A 133 9.75 13.91 1.26
N PHE A 134 9.63 13.18 2.37
CA PHE A 134 9.26 11.76 2.39
C PHE A 134 7.74 11.58 2.43
N PRO A 135 7.21 10.48 1.85
CA PRO A 135 5.83 10.10 2.06
C PRO A 135 5.58 9.69 3.50
N GLU A 136 4.31 9.75 3.91
CA GLU A 136 3.89 9.25 5.22
C GLU A 136 2.67 8.36 5.08
N ALA A 137 2.54 7.37 5.95
CA ALA A 137 1.39 6.48 5.99
C ALA A 137 0.74 6.49 7.38
N ASN A 138 -0.58 6.44 7.40
CA ASN A 138 -1.36 6.01 8.56
C ASN A 138 -2.03 4.69 8.22
N THR A 139 -1.44 3.59 8.69
CA THR A 139 -1.90 2.23 8.36
C THR A 139 -3.27 1.92 8.98
N CYS A 140 -3.62 2.52 10.11
CA CYS A 140 -4.93 2.33 10.73
C CYS A 140 -6.08 2.86 9.87
N THR A 141 -5.88 3.97 9.15
CA THR A 141 -6.87 4.58 8.26
C THR A 141 -6.56 4.35 6.77
N ILE A 142 -5.49 3.61 6.49
CA ILE A 142 -4.95 3.35 5.14
C ILE A 142 -4.81 4.66 4.36
N THR A 143 -4.20 5.66 4.99
CA THR A 143 -3.99 6.98 4.41
C THR A 143 -2.54 7.16 4.02
N LEU A 144 -2.28 7.23 2.72
CA LEU A 144 -1.00 7.63 2.16
C LEU A 144 -0.97 9.16 2.01
N LYS A 145 0.09 9.80 2.46
CA LYS A 145 0.29 11.25 2.34
C LYS A 145 1.44 11.50 1.39
N LEU A 146 1.14 12.11 0.26
CA LEU A 146 2.14 12.42 -0.76
C LEU A 146 2.86 13.74 -0.44
N PRO A 147 4.18 13.80 -0.63
CA PRO A 147 4.91 15.07 -0.63
C PRO A 147 4.53 15.88 -1.88
N ILE A 148 4.61 17.21 -1.80
CA ILE A 148 4.12 18.13 -2.86
C ILE A 148 5.13 19.21 -3.22
N GLY A 149 5.27 19.56 -4.50
CA GLY A 149 6.19 20.60 -4.99
C GLY A 149 7.59 20.09 -5.36
N GLN A 150 7.73 18.79 -5.57
CA GLN A 150 8.95 18.10 -5.98
C GLN A 150 8.97 18.04 -7.50
N GLU A 151 10.17 18.05 -8.08
CA GLU A 151 10.35 17.54 -9.43
C GLU A 151 10.28 16.01 -9.41
N TYR A 152 10.03 15.39 -10.56
CA TYR A 152 9.75 13.96 -10.66
C TYR A 152 10.87 13.08 -10.08
N GLU A 153 12.13 13.32 -10.43
CA GLU A 153 13.27 12.53 -9.95
C GLU A 153 13.40 12.58 -8.42
N GLU A 154 13.19 13.76 -7.84
CA GLU A 154 13.21 13.96 -6.39
C GLU A 154 12.04 13.23 -5.73
N PHE A 155 10.85 13.30 -6.32
CA PHE A 155 9.69 12.56 -5.86
C PHE A 155 9.96 11.05 -5.85
N CYS A 156 10.44 10.47 -6.95
CA CYS A 156 10.76 9.04 -7.05
C CYS A 156 11.81 8.62 -6.00
N HIS A 157 12.88 9.40 -5.83
CA HIS A 157 13.92 9.12 -4.85
C HIS A 157 13.37 9.04 -3.42
N PHE A 158 12.59 10.05 -2.99
CA PHE A 158 12.06 10.09 -1.62
C PHE A 158 10.91 9.11 -1.40
N MET A 159 10.07 8.85 -2.41
CA MET A 159 9.03 7.82 -2.34
C MET A 159 9.66 6.44 -2.14
N THR A 160 10.61 6.08 -3.01
CA THR A 160 11.33 4.81 -2.93
C THR A 160 12.05 4.65 -1.59
N SER A 161 12.81 5.67 -1.19
CA SER A 161 13.55 5.65 0.09
C SER A 161 12.61 5.52 1.28
N GLY A 162 11.51 6.28 1.31
CA GLY A 162 10.53 6.26 2.40
C GLY A 162 9.84 4.89 2.55
N VAL A 163 9.49 4.25 1.43
CA VAL A 163 8.87 2.91 1.43
C VAL A 163 9.86 1.84 1.91
N ILE A 164 11.11 1.85 1.43
CA ILE A 164 12.11 0.85 1.82
C ILE A 164 12.51 0.99 3.28
N GLN A 165 12.67 2.22 3.76
CA GLN A 165 13.18 2.49 5.11
C GLN A 165 12.07 2.50 6.17
N SER A 166 10.79 2.43 5.79
CA SER A 166 9.69 2.44 6.76
C SER A 166 9.77 1.38 7.87
N PRO A 167 10.26 0.14 7.63
CA PRO A 167 10.39 -0.85 8.70
C PRO A 167 11.46 -0.49 9.76
N THR A 168 12.38 0.44 9.46
CA THR A 168 13.46 0.85 10.36
C THR A 168 13.14 2.14 11.13
N PHE A 169 12.10 2.89 10.74
CA PHE A 169 11.66 4.06 11.49
C PHE A 169 10.87 3.66 12.74
N GLY A 170 11.41 3.98 13.93
CA GLY A 170 10.79 3.71 15.23
C GLY A 170 11.57 2.74 16.13
N VAL A 171 12.70 2.21 15.64
CA VAL A 171 13.67 1.50 16.48
C VAL A 171 14.62 2.54 17.09
N ALA A 172 14.25 3.07 18.26
CA ALA A 172 15.11 3.92 19.10
C ALA A 172 15.55 3.14 20.35
#